data_AF-R8B8W2-F1
#
_entry.id   AF-R8B8W2-F1
#
_cell.length_a   1.000
_cell.length_b   1.000
_cell.length_c   1.000
_cell.angle_alpha   90.00
_cell.angle_beta   90.00
_cell.angle_gamma   90.00
#
_symmetry.space_group_name_H-M   'P 1'
#
loop_
_entity.id
_entity.type
_entity.pdbx_description
1 polymer ?
#
loop_
_entity_poly.entity_id
_entity_poly.type
_entity_poly.pdbx_seq_one_letter_code
_entity_poly.pdbx_strand_id
1 'polypeptide(L)'
;MASPVRLRVYNVFKGWLETHWRDETDRDALVLIEPFAEFNLTAVLPSAGKRLLELAQRVSSSDGTLVPRMVSSMGKTNTSISQYIPIDTPLPAPNLSKSQAHALTNWKSGGSCPTVLDFDPLEIARQLTIKQMHIFCAIMPEELLGSQWMKKGGVGSPNVKAMTALSTDLSNLVADTILYYNEVKKRAAVIKQWIKVAHQCLELHNYDALMAIICSLNSSTITRLRKTWDVISPKRRELLKTLQAIVEPSQNNKVLRARLHDHVPPCLPFQGMFLTDLTFVDIGNPATKQLPGADGTSDLTVVNFDKHTRTAKIIGELQRFQIPYRLTELPDLQEWIQGQITRVRELDNGNNVQVSYYRKSLLLEPRETQALRTPIEGPAGPNGQKADLFGWMRGGGDKSAAVI
;
A
#
# COMPACT_ATOMS: atom_id res chain seq x y z
N MET A 1 18.19 42.83 -16.97
CA MET A 1 18.78 41.73 -16.16
C MET A 1 17.78 40.88 -15.35
N ALA A 2 16.53 41.30 -15.09
CA ALA A 2 15.59 40.51 -14.27
C ALA A 2 14.72 39.46 -15.01
N SER A 3 14.85 39.32 -16.34
CA SER A 3 13.97 38.44 -17.15
C SER A 3 13.96 36.97 -16.71
N PRO A 4 15.11 36.32 -16.42
CA PRO A 4 15.12 34.94 -15.97
C PRO A 4 14.41 34.72 -14.62
N VAL A 5 14.53 35.69 -13.70
CA VAL A 5 13.88 35.63 -12.39
C VAL A 5 12.36 35.73 -12.53
N ARG A 6 11.88 36.68 -13.34
CA ARG A 6 10.45 36.87 -13.61
C ARG A 6 9.82 35.61 -14.23
N LEU A 7 10.53 34.97 -15.16
CA LEU A 7 10.06 33.72 -15.76
C LEU A 7 10.00 32.58 -14.75
N ARG A 8 10.96 32.48 -13.82
CA ARG A 8 10.91 31.49 -12.72
C ARG A 8 9.73 31.73 -11.79
N VAL A 9 9.44 32.99 -11.43
CA VAL A 9 8.26 33.35 -10.63
C VAL A 9 6.97 32.94 -11.34
N TYR A 10 6.84 33.27 -12.63
CA TYR A 10 5.71 32.81 -13.44
C TYR A 10 5.58 31.28 -13.43
N ASN A 11 6.69 30.54 -13.61
CA ASN A 11 6.67 29.08 -13.61
C ASN A 11 6.23 28.48 -12.28
N VAL A 12 6.52 29.15 -11.15
CA VAL A 12 6.02 28.74 -9.83
C VAL A 12 4.50 28.87 -9.78
N PHE A 13 3.94 30.04 -10.15
CA PHE A 13 2.48 30.22 -10.20
C PHE A 13 1.81 29.26 -11.17
N LYS A 14 2.39 29.10 -12.36
CA LYS A 14 1.91 28.17 -13.38
C LYS A 14 1.84 26.75 -12.83
N GLY A 15 2.92 26.25 -12.23
CA GLY A 15 2.97 24.90 -11.65
C GLY A 15 2.01 24.72 -10.47
N TRP A 16 1.84 25.77 -9.66
CA TRP A 16 0.87 25.77 -8.56
C TRP A 16 -0.56 25.62 -9.11
N LEU A 17 -1.00 26.50 -10.00
CA LEU A 17 -2.38 26.49 -10.54
C LEU A 17 -2.66 25.25 -11.41
N GLU A 18 -1.68 24.76 -12.18
CA GLU A 18 -1.88 23.60 -13.07
C GLU A 18 -1.87 22.27 -12.31
N THR A 19 -0.95 22.09 -11.36
CA THR A 19 -0.66 20.76 -10.80
C THR A 19 -1.00 20.64 -9.32
N HIS A 20 -0.88 21.71 -8.55
CA HIS A 20 -0.95 21.66 -7.08
C HIS A 20 -2.14 22.43 -6.48
N TRP A 21 -3.01 23.00 -7.30
CA TRP A 21 -4.14 23.79 -6.85
C TRP A 21 -5.07 23.00 -5.93
N ARG A 22 -5.44 23.62 -4.80
CA ARG A 22 -6.42 23.10 -3.86
C ARG A 22 -7.43 24.20 -3.53
N ASP A 23 -8.65 24.01 -4.00
CA ASP A 23 -9.69 25.03 -3.88
C ASP A 23 -9.96 25.46 -2.43
N GLU A 24 -10.04 24.49 -1.52
CA GLU A 24 -10.29 24.72 -0.10
C GLU A 24 -9.25 25.62 0.61
N THR A 25 -7.99 25.61 0.14
CA THR A 25 -6.89 26.33 0.81
C THR A 25 -6.32 27.48 0.00
N ASP A 26 -6.46 27.43 -1.32
CA ASP A 26 -5.72 28.31 -2.22
C ASP A 26 -6.62 29.40 -2.82
N ARG A 27 -7.95 29.24 -2.79
CA ARG A 27 -8.92 30.16 -3.44
C ARG A 27 -8.71 31.62 -3.03
N ASP A 28 -8.43 31.88 -1.75
CA ASP A 28 -8.18 33.24 -1.25
C ASP A 28 -6.97 33.91 -1.91
N ALA A 29 -6.02 33.14 -2.43
CA ALA A 29 -4.86 33.67 -3.15
C ALA A 29 -5.22 34.27 -4.51
N LEU A 30 -6.36 33.90 -5.12
CA LEU A 30 -6.77 34.43 -6.44
C LEU A 30 -6.97 35.94 -6.41
N VAL A 31 -7.43 36.48 -5.28
CA VAL A 31 -7.59 37.93 -5.07
C VAL A 31 -6.29 38.69 -5.29
N LEU A 32 -5.13 38.04 -5.07
CA LEU A 32 -3.81 38.62 -5.31
C LEU A 32 -3.22 38.20 -6.66
N ILE A 33 -3.47 36.95 -7.09
CA ILE A 33 -2.90 36.39 -8.32
C ILE A 33 -3.50 37.04 -9.56
N GLU A 34 -4.82 37.26 -9.61
CA GLU A 34 -5.48 37.81 -10.80
C GLU A 34 -5.00 39.24 -11.12
N PRO A 35 -5.02 40.21 -10.18
CA PRO A 35 -4.49 41.55 -10.46
C PRO A 35 -3.00 41.53 -10.78
N PHE A 36 -2.23 40.66 -10.13
CA PHE A 36 -0.81 40.51 -10.43
C PHE A 36 -0.58 40.01 -11.87
N ALA A 37 -1.35 39.02 -12.32
CA ALA A 37 -1.24 38.47 -13.67
C ALA A 37 -1.65 39.50 -14.73
N GLU A 38 -2.77 40.19 -14.51
CA GLU A 38 -3.35 41.16 -15.45
C GLU A 38 -2.50 42.42 -15.59
N PHE A 39 -2.11 43.06 -14.47
CA PHE A 39 -1.48 44.37 -14.52
C PHE A 39 0.05 44.30 -14.46
N ASN A 40 0.60 43.48 -13.56
CA ASN A 40 2.04 43.51 -13.28
C ASN A 40 2.82 42.58 -14.21
N LEU A 41 2.38 41.32 -14.34
CA LEU A 41 3.08 40.31 -15.13
C LEU A 41 2.88 40.56 -16.63
N THR A 42 1.66 40.89 -17.08
CA THR A 42 1.39 41.16 -18.50
C THR A 42 2.15 42.37 -19.03
N ALA A 43 2.34 43.42 -18.24
CA ALA A 43 3.11 44.60 -18.63
C ALA A 43 4.59 44.29 -18.96
N VAL A 44 5.12 43.20 -18.40
CA VAL A 44 6.55 42.85 -18.52
C VAL A 44 6.78 41.57 -19.33
N LEU A 45 5.86 40.60 -19.23
CA LEU A 45 5.85 39.32 -19.93
C LEU A 45 4.42 39.03 -20.44
N PRO A 46 3.99 39.63 -21.57
CA PRO A 46 2.59 39.62 -21.99
C PRO A 46 1.99 38.23 -22.18
N SER A 47 2.73 37.29 -22.79
CA SER A 47 2.25 35.92 -23.01
C SER A 47 2.11 35.14 -21.70
N ALA A 48 3.06 35.30 -20.77
CA ALA A 48 3.05 34.65 -19.47
C ALA A 48 1.94 35.21 -18.57
N GLY A 49 1.75 36.53 -18.56
CA GLY A 49 0.68 37.21 -17.83
C GLY A 49 -0.71 36.76 -18.28
N LYS A 50 -0.99 36.79 -19.59
CA LYS A 50 -2.25 36.27 -20.16
C LYS A 50 -2.49 34.82 -19.78
N ARG A 51 -1.49 33.95 -19.94
CA ARG A 51 -1.61 32.53 -19.60
C ARG A 51 -1.86 32.31 -18.10
N LEU A 52 -1.22 33.10 -17.24
CA LEU A 52 -1.44 32.99 -15.80
C LEU A 52 -2.86 33.42 -15.41
N LEU A 53 -3.35 34.51 -16.00
CA LEU A 53 -4.72 35.00 -15.78
C LEU A 53 -5.76 33.96 -16.23
N GLU A 54 -5.58 33.36 -17.41
CA GLU A 54 -6.42 32.26 -17.89
C GLU A 54 -6.46 31.09 -16.89
N LEU A 55 -5.31 30.69 -16.34
CA LEU A 55 -5.24 29.61 -15.35
C LEU A 55 -5.96 29.99 -14.04
N ALA A 56 -5.79 31.22 -13.56
CA ALA A 56 -6.43 31.73 -12.36
C ALA A 56 -7.97 31.74 -12.50
N GLN A 57 -8.47 32.24 -13.62
CA GLN A 57 -9.91 32.24 -13.92
C GLN A 57 -10.46 30.81 -14.09
N ARG A 58 -9.65 29.91 -14.64
CA ARG A 58 -10.06 28.51 -14.83
C ARG A 58 -10.17 27.75 -13.50
N VAL A 59 -9.25 27.95 -12.56
CA VAL A 59 -9.39 27.37 -11.21
C VAL A 59 -10.52 28.04 -10.43
N SER A 60 -10.81 29.31 -10.67
CA SER A 60 -11.91 30.06 -10.02
C SER A 60 -13.29 29.52 -10.40
N SER A 61 -13.45 29.14 -11.67
CA SER A 61 -14.70 28.70 -12.30
C SER A 61 -14.96 27.18 -12.23
N SER A 62 -13.95 26.38 -11.91
CA SER A 62 -14.04 24.92 -11.84
C SER A 62 -14.03 24.43 -10.40
N ASP A 63 -15.01 23.62 -9.99
CA ASP A 63 -15.03 22.89 -8.69
C ASP A 63 -14.01 21.72 -8.65
N GLY A 64 -12.83 21.87 -9.24
CA GLY A 64 -11.85 20.77 -9.30
C GLY A 64 -10.55 21.05 -10.05
N THR A 65 -9.58 20.16 -9.82
CA THR A 65 -8.21 20.20 -10.36
C THR A 65 -8.18 20.21 -11.90
N LEU A 66 -7.44 21.16 -12.49
CA LEU A 66 -7.47 21.46 -13.93
C LEU A 66 -6.83 20.41 -14.86
N VAL A 67 -6.05 19.48 -14.32
CA VAL A 67 -5.31 18.47 -15.08
C VAL A 67 -5.56 17.12 -14.43
N PRO A 68 -5.84 16.04 -15.19
CA PRO A 68 -5.69 14.69 -14.67
C PRO A 68 -4.27 14.57 -14.15
N ARG A 69 -4.07 14.57 -12.83
CA ARG A 69 -2.74 14.53 -12.16
C ARG A 69 -1.95 13.23 -12.44
N MET A 70 -2.32 12.47 -13.46
CA MET A 70 -1.44 11.49 -14.07
C MET A 70 -0.21 12.24 -14.61
N VAL A 71 0.90 12.07 -13.91
CA VAL A 71 2.19 12.75 -14.10
C VAL A 71 2.26 14.11 -13.40
N SER A 72 2.41 14.08 -12.06
CA SER A 72 3.16 15.12 -11.35
C SER A 72 4.42 15.43 -12.14
N SER A 73 4.53 16.67 -12.65
CA SER A 73 5.71 17.21 -13.33
C SER A 73 6.95 17.32 -12.44
N MET A 74 6.92 16.79 -11.22
CA MET A 74 8.04 16.65 -10.29
C MET A 74 8.90 15.43 -10.67
N GLY A 75 9.35 15.38 -11.92
CA GLY A 75 10.03 14.23 -12.48
C GLY A 75 10.45 14.41 -13.94
N LYS A 76 10.93 15.60 -14.33
CA LYS A 76 11.66 15.75 -15.60
C LYS A 76 13.03 15.05 -15.61
N THR A 77 13.35 14.30 -14.56
CA THR A 77 14.46 13.34 -14.54
C THR A 77 13.88 11.93 -14.53
N ASN A 78 13.95 11.25 -15.67
CA ASN A 78 13.77 9.80 -15.88
C ASN A 78 12.36 9.20 -15.98
N THR A 79 11.35 9.94 -16.43
CA THR A 79 10.13 9.32 -17.01
C THR A 79 10.37 8.70 -18.40
N SER A 80 11.57 8.82 -18.96
CA SER A 80 11.99 8.25 -20.24
C SER A 80 12.22 6.72 -20.23
N ILE A 81 11.93 6.02 -19.13
CA ILE A 81 12.16 4.58 -19.00
C ILE A 81 10.87 3.76 -18.96
N SER A 82 9.68 4.34 -18.79
CA SER A 82 8.46 3.56 -19.02
C SER A 82 8.51 3.03 -20.46
N GLN A 83 8.51 1.70 -20.62
CA GLN A 83 8.47 1.09 -21.95
C GLN A 83 7.23 1.66 -22.64
N TYR A 84 7.45 2.47 -23.68
CA TYR A 84 6.36 3.01 -24.47
C TYR A 84 5.68 1.83 -25.15
N ILE A 85 4.56 1.40 -24.58
CA ILE A 85 3.70 0.39 -25.17
C ILE A 85 2.66 1.15 -25.99
N PRO A 86 2.67 1.02 -27.33
CA PRO A 86 1.69 1.68 -28.19
C PRO A 86 0.27 1.44 -27.69
N ILE A 87 -0.59 2.46 -27.77
CA ILE A 87 -1.96 2.36 -27.26
C ILE A 87 -2.74 1.21 -27.93
N ASP A 88 -2.40 0.94 -29.20
CA ASP A 88 -2.97 -0.12 -30.04
C ASP A 88 -2.49 -1.53 -29.68
N THR A 89 -1.57 -1.68 -28.73
CA THR A 89 -1.13 -3.01 -28.26
C THR A 89 -2.31 -3.70 -27.56
N PRO A 90 -2.77 -4.86 -28.07
CA PRO A 90 -3.95 -5.53 -27.52
C PRO A 90 -3.72 -5.92 -26.06
N LEU A 91 -4.75 -5.77 -25.24
CA LEU A 91 -4.70 -6.18 -23.83
C LEU A 91 -4.54 -7.70 -23.73
N PRO A 92 -3.79 -8.20 -22.72
CA PRO A 92 -3.73 -9.63 -22.45
C PRO A 92 -5.13 -10.22 -22.26
N ALA A 93 -5.39 -11.35 -22.93
CA ALA A 93 -6.66 -12.03 -22.82
C ALA A 93 -6.89 -12.50 -21.37
N PRO A 94 -8.12 -12.33 -20.84
CA PRO A 94 -8.48 -12.85 -19.53
C PRO A 94 -8.42 -14.38 -19.53
N ASN A 95 -7.98 -14.96 -18.43
CA ASN A 95 -7.91 -16.40 -18.24
C ASN A 95 -9.13 -16.88 -17.43
N LEU A 96 -10.30 -16.87 -18.06
CA LEU A 96 -11.56 -17.31 -17.46
C LEU A 96 -12.24 -18.36 -18.34
N SER A 97 -12.49 -19.55 -17.78
CA SER A 97 -13.21 -20.61 -18.47
C SER A 97 -14.71 -20.33 -18.54
N LYS A 98 -15.41 -20.97 -19.48
CA LYS A 98 -16.88 -20.88 -19.58
C LYS A 98 -17.59 -21.33 -18.30
N SER A 99 -17.06 -22.35 -17.61
CA SER A 99 -17.64 -22.82 -16.34
C SER A 99 -17.45 -21.81 -15.21
N GLN A 100 -16.30 -21.12 -15.16
CA GLN A 100 -16.04 -20.06 -14.19
C GLN A 100 -16.94 -18.85 -14.42
N ALA A 101 -17.12 -18.43 -15.67
CA ALA A 101 -18.05 -17.36 -16.03
C ALA A 101 -19.50 -17.72 -15.65
N HIS A 102 -19.92 -18.96 -15.91
CA HIS A 102 -21.25 -19.43 -15.51
C HIS A 102 -21.41 -19.46 -13.99
N ALA A 103 -20.38 -19.88 -13.23
CA ALA A 103 -20.42 -19.87 -11.77
C ALA A 103 -20.63 -18.45 -11.20
N LEU A 104 -19.95 -17.45 -11.77
CA LEU A 104 -20.16 -16.04 -11.40
C LEU A 104 -21.57 -15.56 -11.73
N THR A 105 -22.07 -15.89 -12.93
CA THR A 105 -23.44 -15.51 -13.35
C THR A 105 -24.52 -16.16 -12.45
N ASN A 106 -24.33 -17.43 -12.10
CA ASN A 106 -25.23 -18.16 -11.20
C ASN A 106 -25.23 -17.54 -9.81
N TRP A 107 -24.04 -17.21 -9.27
CA TRP A 107 -23.92 -16.53 -7.98
C TRP A 107 -24.63 -15.18 -7.97
N LYS A 108 -24.46 -14.35 -9.01
CA LYS A 108 -25.17 -13.07 -9.15
C LYS A 108 -26.69 -13.22 -9.20
N SER A 109 -27.16 -14.36 -9.70
CA SER A 109 -28.59 -14.70 -9.75
C SER A 109 -29.12 -15.32 -8.44
N GLY A 110 -28.36 -15.25 -7.34
CA GLY A 110 -28.73 -15.82 -6.03
C GLY A 110 -28.42 -17.31 -5.88
N GLY A 111 -27.67 -17.89 -6.82
CA GLY A 111 -27.23 -19.28 -6.78
C GLY A 111 -26.06 -19.53 -5.82
N SER A 112 -25.40 -20.67 -6.00
CA SER A 112 -24.26 -21.07 -5.16
C SER A 112 -23.07 -20.12 -5.34
N CYS A 113 -22.48 -19.69 -4.22
CA CYS A 113 -21.30 -18.82 -4.23
C CYS A 113 -20.03 -19.64 -4.58
N PRO A 114 -19.30 -19.28 -5.65
CA PRO A 114 -18.02 -19.89 -5.94
C PRO A 114 -16.99 -19.54 -4.86
N THR A 115 -15.94 -20.33 -4.80
CA THR A 115 -14.83 -20.22 -3.85
C THR A 115 -13.55 -19.82 -4.58
N VAL A 116 -12.52 -19.42 -3.82
CA VAL A 116 -11.20 -19.09 -4.38
C VAL A 116 -10.54 -20.26 -5.14
N LEU A 117 -10.97 -21.50 -4.87
CA LEU A 117 -10.47 -22.71 -5.53
C LEU A 117 -11.02 -22.87 -6.95
N ASP A 118 -12.14 -22.22 -7.26
CA ASP A 118 -12.84 -22.37 -8.54
C ASP A 118 -12.22 -21.51 -9.64
N PHE A 119 -11.37 -20.53 -9.28
CA PHE A 119 -10.76 -19.57 -10.20
C PHE A 119 -9.28 -19.84 -10.47
N ASP A 120 -8.81 -19.45 -11.65
CA ASP A 120 -7.39 -19.50 -11.97
C ASP A 120 -6.60 -18.51 -11.08
N PRO A 121 -5.48 -18.91 -10.47
CA PRO A 121 -4.71 -18.04 -9.58
C PRO A 121 -4.17 -16.79 -10.27
N LEU A 122 -3.88 -16.84 -11.58
CA LEU A 122 -3.44 -15.67 -12.33
C LEU A 122 -4.58 -14.66 -12.45
N GLU A 123 -5.81 -15.12 -12.69
CA GLU A 123 -6.93 -14.22 -12.88
C GLU A 123 -7.34 -13.54 -11.58
N ILE A 124 -7.30 -14.25 -10.44
CA ILE A 124 -7.44 -13.63 -9.11
C ILE A 124 -6.36 -12.53 -8.92
N ALA A 125 -5.09 -12.84 -9.21
CA ALA A 125 -3.98 -11.90 -9.04
C ALA A 125 -4.12 -10.67 -9.94
N ARG A 126 -4.56 -10.83 -11.20
CA ARG A 126 -4.83 -9.72 -12.12
C ARG A 126 -5.93 -8.80 -11.58
N GLN A 127 -7.06 -9.37 -11.15
CA GLN A 127 -8.18 -8.56 -10.66
C GLN A 127 -7.86 -7.85 -9.34
N LEU A 128 -7.12 -8.48 -8.42
CA LEU A 128 -6.59 -7.81 -7.23
C LEU A 128 -5.65 -6.65 -7.60
N THR A 129 -4.74 -6.89 -8.55
CA THR A 129 -3.78 -5.88 -9.03
C THR A 129 -4.48 -4.66 -9.62
N ILE A 130 -5.53 -4.85 -10.42
CA ILE A 130 -6.34 -3.76 -10.97
C ILE A 130 -6.97 -2.93 -9.83
N LYS A 131 -7.65 -3.58 -8.88
CA LYS A 131 -8.29 -2.87 -7.74
C LYS A 131 -7.28 -2.03 -6.96
N GLN A 132 -6.18 -2.65 -6.55
CA GLN A 132 -5.18 -1.98 -5.72
C GLN A 132 -4.47 -0.87 -6.49
N MET A 133 -4.13 -1.08 -7.78
CA MET A 133 -3.49 -0.05 -8.59
C MET A 133 -4.39 1.16 -8.82
N HIS A 134 -5.71 0.97 -8.99
CA HIS A 134 -6.65 2.09 -9.07
C HIS A 134 -6.59 2.98 -7.82
N ILE A 135 -6.59 2.38 -6.63
CA ILE A 135 -6.47 3.14 -5.37
C ILE A 135 -5.09 3.78 -5.26
N PHE A 136 -4.02 3.05 -5.58
CA PHE A 136 -2.66 3.55 -5.49
C PHE A 136 -2.41 4.76 -6.40
N CYS A 137 -2.95 4.75 -7.63
CA CYS A 137 -2.88 5.90 -8.54
C CYS A 137 -3.69 7.12 -8.06
N ALA A 138 -4.67 6.91 -7.17
CA ALA A 138 -5.46 7.98 -6.57
C ALA A 138 -4.79 8.63 -5.35
N ILE A 139 -3.72 8.03 -4.81
CA ILE A 139 -2.98 8.60 -3.66
C ILE A 139 -2.32 9.91 -4.07
N MET A 140 -2.67 10.98 -3.36
CA MET A 140 -2.14 12.31 -3.63
C MET A 140 -0.93 12.64 -2.73
N PRO A 141 0.06 13.43 -3.20
CA PRO A 141 1.20 13.86 -2.40
C PRO A 141 0.81 14.44 -1.04
N GLU A 142 -0.28 15.20 -1.00
CA GLU A 142 -0.76 15.89 0.19
C GLU A 142 -1.22 14.92 1.28
N GLU A 143 -1.73 13.74 0.89
CA GLU A 143 -2.07 12.66 1.82
C GLU A 143 -0.82 12.07 2.50
N LEU A 144 0.36 12.26 1.90
CA LEU A 144 1.67 11.75 2.32
C LEU A 144 2.54 12.82 3.01
N LEU A 145 2.07 14.06 3.11
CA LEU A 145 2.79 15.13 3.81
C LEU A 145 2.51 15.10 5.32
N GLY A 146 3.52 15.40 6.12
CA GLY A 146 3.38 15.66 7.56
C GLY A 146 2.69 14.55 8.34
N SER A 147 2.81 13.30 7.89
CA SER A 147 2.24 12.14 8.56
C SER A 147 0.72 12.19 8.78
N GLN A 148 -0.03 12.82 7.85
CA GLN A 148 -1.48 13.00 7.99
C GLN A 148 -2.25 11.68 8.13
N TRP A 149 -1.75 10.58 7.57
CA TRP A 149 -2.37 9.26 7.69
C TRP A 149 -2.39 8.72 9.13
N MET A 150 -1.47 9.17 9.99
CA MET A 150 -1.47 8.82 11.42
C MET A 150 -2.32 9.77 12.27
N LYS A 151 -2.67 10.95 11.75
CA LYS A 151 -3.32 12.04 12.51
C LYS A 151 -4.83 12.02 12.34
N LYS A 152 -5.57 12.31 13.42
CA LYS A 152 -7.06 12.34 13.42
C LYS A 152 -7.66 11.07 12.79
N GLY A 153 -7.04 9.93 13.10
CA GLY A 153 -7.37 8.64 12.52
C GLY A 153 -7.20 8.56 11.01
N GLY A 154 -6.45 9.47 10.36
CA GLY A 154 -6.07 9.56 8.94
C GLY A 154 -7.11 10.19 8.00
N VAL A 155 -8.01 11.04 8.49
CA VAL A 155 -9.06 11.69 7.66
C VAL A 155 -8.46 12.49 6.49
N GLY A 156 -7.28 13.07 6.66
CA GLY A 156 -6.57 13.81 5.60
C GLY A 156 -5.88 12.92 4.55
N SER A 157 -6.00 11.59 4.65
CA SER A 157 -5.34 10.63 3.77
C SER A 157 -6.27 9.48 3.35
N PRO A 158 -7.41 9.77 2.69
CA PRO A 158 -8.45 8.78 2.38
C PRO A 158 -7.97 7.64 1.46
N ASN A 159 -7.15 7.90 0.45
CA ASN A 159 -6.67 6.88 -0.48
C ASN A 159 -5.56 6.04 0.14
N VAL A 160 -4.69 6.67 0.94
CA VAL A 160 -3.69 5.94 1.76
C VAL A 160 -4.38 4.94 2.68
N LYS A 161 -5.46 5.36 3.35
CA LYS A 161 -6.27 4.46 4.17
C LYS A 161 -6.96 3.39 3.37
N ALA A 162 -7.55 3.74 2.22
CA ALA A 162 -8.27 2.78 1.38
C ALA A 162 -7.32 1.65 0.93
N MET A 163 -6.08 1.99 0.59
CA MET A 163 -5.05 1.01 0.23
C MET A 163 -4.69 0.10 1.41
N THR A 164 -4.40 0.69 2.58
CA THR A 164 -4.10 -0.08 3.81
C THR A 164 -5.27 -0.98 4.23
N ALA A 165 -6.50 -0.48 4.13
CA ALA A 165 -7.71 -1.24 4.41
C ALA A 165 -7.85 -2.41 3.44
N LEU A 166 -7.69 -2.19 2.13
CA LEU A 166 -7.76 -3.26 1.13
C LEU A 166 -6.69 -4.35 1.34
N SER A 167 -5.46 -3.96 1.70
CA SER A 167 -4.39 -4.90 2.09
C SER A 167 -4.77 -5.73 3.32
N THR A 168 -5.41 -5.09 4.31
CA THR A 168 -5.88 -5.76 5.53
C THR A 168 -7.04 -6.71 5.23
N ASP A 169 -8.00 -6.28 4.40
CA ASP A 169 -9.12 -7.12 3.97
C ASP A 169 -8.65 -8.34 3.21
N LEU A 170 -7.66 -8.18 2.31
CA LEU A 170 -7.07 -9.30 1.59
C LEU A 170 -6.41 -10.29 2.56
N SER A 171 -5.68 -9.79 3.56
CA SER A 171 -5.08 -10.62 4.59
C SER A 171 -6.13 -11.41 5.39
N ASN A 172 -7.24 -10.76 5.75
CA ASN A 172 -8.35 -11.39 6.45
C ASN A 172 -9.10 -12.39 5.57
N LEU A 173 -9.31 -12.09 4.28
CA LEU A 173 -9.93 -13.00 3.31
C LEU A 173 -9.11 -14.28 3.14
N VAL A 174 -7.77 -14.16 3.09
CA VAL A 174 -6.87 -15.31 3.05
C VAL A 174 -7.07 -16.19 4.28
N ALA A 175 -7.07 -15.60 5.48
CA ALA A 175 -7.26 -16.33 6.73
C ALA A 175 -8.65 -16.97 6.83
N ASP A 176 -9.71 -16.21 6.53
CA ASP A 176 -11.10 -16.67 6.58
C ASP A 176 -11.33 -17.86 5.64
N THR A 177 -10.89 -17.76 4.39
CA THR A 177 -11.08 -18.83 3.40
C THR A 177 -10.33 -20.11 3.76
N ILE A 178 -9.18 -20.02 4.43
CA ILE A 178 -8.46 -21.19 4.97
C ILE A 178 -9.22 -21.79 6.14
N LEU A 179 -9.63 -20.96 7.11
CA LEU A 179 -10.28 -21.41 8.34
C LEU A 179 -11.75 -21.80 8.13
N TYR A 180 -12.33 -21.52 6.96
CA TYR A 180 -13.70 -21.91 6.61
C TYR A 180 -13.90 -23.44 6.62
N TYR A 181 -12.88 -24.20 6.23
CA TYR A 181 -13.00 -25.66 6.06
C TYR A 181 -12.60 -26.46 7.31
N ASN A 182 -13.46 -27.39 7.71
CA ASN A 182 -13.17 -28.34 8.78
C ASN A 182 -12.19 -29.45 8.33
N GLU A 183 -12.18 -29.77 7.04
CA GLU A 183 -11.37 -30.84 6.48
C GLU A 183 -9.95 -30.37 6.16
N VAL A 184 -8.96 -31.07 6.75
CA VAL A 184 -7.52 -30.79 6.58
C VAL A 184 -7.11 -30.69 5.09
N LYS A 185 -7.61 -31.61 4.26
CA LYS A 185 -7.29 -31.64 2.82
C LYS A 185 -7.80 -30.41 2.08
N LYS A 186 -9.00 -29.91 2.41
CA LYS A 186 -9.57 -28.70 1.79
C LYS A 186 -8.82 -27.45 2.25
N ARG A 187 -8.52 -27.32 3.53
CA ARG A 187 -7.65 -26.23 4.04
C ARG A 187 -6.31 -26.19 3.32
N ALA A 188 -5.67 -27.35 3.16
CA ALA A 188 -4.40 -27.46 2.45
C ALA A 188 -4.52 -27.06 0.96
N ALA A 189 -5.65 -27.35 0.32
CA ALA A 189 -5.92 -26.90 -1.05
C ALA A 189 -6.04 -25.38 -1.14
N VAL A 190 -6.73 -24.74 -0.19
CA VAL A 190 -6.85 -23.27 -0.12
C VAL A 190 -5.51 -22.60 0.11
N ILE A 191 -4.69 -23.11 1.05
CA ILE A 191 -3.33 -22.60 1.24
C ILE A 191 -2.50 -22.74 -0.04
N LYS A 192 -2.56 -23.91 -0.71
CA LYS A 192 -1.88 -24.11 -2.00
C LYS A 192 -2.33 -23.10 -3.06
N GLN A 193 -3.62 -22.76 -3.09
CA GLN A 193 -4.18 -21.78 -4.02
C GLN A 193 -3.65 -20.37 -3.71
N TRP A 194 -3.67 -19.93 -2.46
CA TRP A 194 -3.11 -18.63 -2.09
C TRP A 194 -1.60 -18.51 -2.34
N ILE A 195 -0.83 -19.59 -2.17
CA ILE A 195 0.59 -19.61 -2.56
C ILE A 195 0.74 -19.43 -4.10
N LYS A 196 -0.15 -20.01 -4.90
CA LYS A 196 -0.15 -19.78 -6.36
C LYS A 196 -0.53 -18.33 -6.69
N VAL A 197 -1.56 -17.78 -6.06
CA VAL A 197 -1.96 -16.37 -6.25
C VAL A 197 -0.82 -15.43 -5.87
N ALA A 198 -0.18 -15.63 -4.71
CA ALA A 198 0.98 -14.85 -4.29
C ALA A 198 2.14 -14.92 -5.29
N HIS A 199 2.42 -16.10 -5.85
CA HIS A 199 3.39 -16.22 -6.93
C HIS A 199 2.99 -15.40 -8.16
N GLN A 200 1.72 -15.42 -8.57
CA GLN A 200 1.25 -14.60 -9.69
C GLN A 200 1.31 -13.09 -9.38
N CYS A 201 1.09 -12.68 -8.12
CA CYS A 201 1.32 -11.30 -7.69
C CYS A 201 2.80 -10.91 -7.86
N LEU A 202 3.76 -11.80 -7.54
CA LEU A 202 5.17 -11.56 -7.79
C LEU A 202 5.49 -11.39 -9.28
N GLU A 203 4.93 -12.26 -10.14
CA GLU A 203 5.11 -12.18 -11.60
C GLU A 203 4.51 -10.89 -12.19
N LEU A 204 3.42 -10.39 -11.60
CA LEU A 204 2.81 -9.09 -11.94
C LEU A 204 3.52 -7.90 -11.27
N HIS A 205 4.56 -8.14 -10.47
CA HIS A 205 5.24 -7.11 -9.67
C HIS A 205 4.29 -6.34 -8.74
N ASN A 206 3.23 -7.02 -8.28
CA ASN A 206 2.33 -6.55 -7.24
C ASN A 206 2.82 -7.02 -5.87
N TYR A 207 3.66 -6.20 -5.27
CA TYR A 207 4.25 -6.45 -3.96
C TYR A 207 3.29 -6.17 -2.80
N ASP A 208 2.26 -5.36 -3.02
CA ASP A 208 1.24 -5.08 -2.00
C ASP A 208 0.38 -6.32 -1.70
N ALA A 209 -0.23 -6.94 -2.72
CA ALA A 209 -0.96 -8.20 -2.54
C ALA A 209 -0.06 -9.35 -2.09
N LEU A 210 1.16 -9.43 -2.63
CA LEU A 210 2.13 -10.43 -2.19
C LEU A 210 2.40 -10.31 -0.68
N MET A 211 2.68 -9.10 -0.20
CA MET A 211 2.90 -8.85 1.23
C MET A 211 1.68 -9.26 2.05
N ALA A 212 0.47 -8.83 1.68
CA ALA A 212 -0.77 -9.15 2.40
C ALA A 212 -0.99 -10.68 2.52
N ILE A 213 -0.87 -11.42 1.41
CA ILE A 213 -1.04 -12.87 1.41
C ILE A 213 0.01 -13.56 2.29
N ILE A 214 1.28 -13.16 2.17
CA ILE A 214 2.38 -13.76 2.94
C ILE A 214 2.25 -13.44 4.43
N CYS A 215 1.88 -12.22 4.81
CA CYS A 215 1.61 -11.85 6.20
C CYS A 215 0.51 -12.72 6.81
N SER A 216 -0.59 -12.96 6.07
CA SER A 216 -1.67 -13.84 6.53
C SER A 216 -1.21 -15.29 6.72
N LEU A 217 -0.45 -15.84 5.76
CA LEU A 217 0.10 -17.20 5.84
C LEU A 217 1.15 -17.36 6.95
N ASN A 218 1.87 -16.30 7.29
CA ASN A 218 2.87 -16.25 8.37
C ASN A 218 2.26 -16.01 9.75
N SER A 219 0.98 -15.64 9.82
CA SER A 219 0.31 -15.42 11.10
C SER A 219 0.35 -16.66 11.99
N SER A 220 0.43 -16.47 13.31
CA SER A 220 0.39 -17.56 14.28
C SER A 220 -0.88 -18.41 14.17
N THR A 221 -1.96 -17.80 13.69
CA THR A 221 -3.25 -18.43 13.41
C THR A 221 -3.18 -19.49 12.31
N ILE A 222 -2.43 -19.25 11.23
CA ILE A 222 -2.33 -20.18 10.10
C ILE A 222 -1.12 -21.11 10.24
N THR A 223 0.04 -20.59 10.67
CA THR A 223 1.30 -21.37 10.80
C THR A 223 1.19 -22.54 11.80
N ARG A 224 0.29 -22.44 12.79
CA ARG A 224 0.06 -23.49 13.79
C ARG A 224 -0.70 -24.72 13.29
N LEU A 225 -1.34 -24.66 12.12
CA LEU A 225 -2.14 -25.76 11.55
C LEU A 225 -1.25 -26.88 11.00
N ARG A 226 -0.47 -27.53 11.86
CA ARG A 226 0.59 -28.49 11.51
C ARG A 226 0.08 -29.61 10.60
N LYS A 227 -1.08 -30.21 10.93
CA LYS A 227 -1.67 -31.30 10.13
C LYS A 227 -2.02 -30.82 8.72
N THR A 228 -2.53 -29.59 8.61
CA THR A 228 -2.81 -28.96 7.31
C THR A 228 -1.53 -28.73 6.52
N TRP A 229 -0.49 -28.18 7.15
CA TRP A 229 0.79 -27.95 6.49
C TRP A 229 1.39 -29.27 5.98
N ASP A 230 1.29 -30.37 6.71
CA ASP A 230 1.82 -31.70 6.35
C ASP A 230 1.24 -32.29 5.06
N VAL A 231 0.03 -31.88 4.68
CA VAL A 231 -0.59 -32.25 3.39
C VAL A 231 -0.04 -31.41 2.22
N ILE A 232 0.71 -30.34 2.49
CA ILE A 232 1.28 -29.46 1.47
C ILE A 232 2.63 -30.02 1.00
N SER A 233 2.71 -30.30 -0.30
CA SER A 233 3.90 -30.83 -0.95
C SER A 233 5.16 -30.00 -0.66
N PRO A 234 6.35 -30.62 -0.50
CA PRO A 234 7.61 -29.90 -0.30
C PRO A 234 7.88 -28.80 -1.34
N LYS A 235 7.63 -29.08 -2.62
CA LYS A 235 7.77 -28.09 -3.71
C LYS A 235 6.99 -26.79 -3.47
N ARG A 236 5.77 -26.90 -2.92
CA ARG A 236 4.92 -25.73 -2.64
C ARG A 236 5.37 -24.99 -1.39
N ARG A 237 5.86 -25.70 -0.37
CA ARG A 237 6.47 -25.08 0.82
C ARG A 237 7.75 -24.31 0.45
N GLU A 238 8.55 -24.83 -0.49
CA GLU A 238 9.76 -24.16 -0.95
C GLU A 238 9.47 -22.89 -1.74
N LEU A 239 8.44 -22.94 -2.61
CA LEU A 239 7.93 -21.74 -3.27
C LEU A 239 7.49 -20.68 -2.24
N LEU A 240 6.77 -21.08 -1.19
CA LEU A 240 6.37 -20.17 -0.12
C LEU A 240 7.59 -19.54 0.58
N LYS A 241 8.64 -20.30 0.88
CA LYS A 241 9.88 -19.74 1.44
C LYS A 241 10.54 -18.70 0.53
N THR A 242 10.56 -18.98 -0.78
CA THR A 242 11.10 -18.05 -1.78
C THR A 242 10.30 -16.73 -1.77
N LEU A 243 8.96 -16.83 -1.71
CA LEU A 243 8.09 -15.66 -1.62
C LEU A 243 8.29 -14.90 -0.30
N GLN A 244 8.40 -15.61 0.83
CA GLN A 244 8.66 -15.03 2.15
C GLN A 244 9.97 -14.23 2.18
N ALA A 245 11.04 -14.75 1.59
CA ALA A 245 12.34 -14.06 1.55
C ALA A 245 12.31 -12.74 0.75
N ILE A 246 11.39 -12.61 -0.21
CA ILE A 246 11.24 -11.38 -1.01
C ILE A 246 10.61 -10.25 -0.19
N VAL A 247 9.61 -10.58 0.62
CA VAL A 247 8.84 -9.62 1.42
C VAL A 247 9.24 -9.63 2.90
N GLU A 248 10.43 -10.14 3.20
CA GLU A 248 10.92 -10.21 4.57
C GLU A 248 11.14 -8.79 5.14
N PRO A 249 10.61 -8.46 6.33
CA PRO A 249 10.81 -7.14 6.95
C PRO A 249 12.25 -6.84 7.38
N SER A 250 13.14 -7.83 7.32
CA SER A 250 14.53 -7.74 7.79
C SER A 250 15.30 -6.61 7.09
N GLN A 251 16.16 -5.93 7.85
CA GLN A 251 16.96 -4.80 7.37
C GLN A 251 16.14 -3.74 6.63
N ASN A 252 14.93 -3.45 7.13
CA ASN A 252 13.99 -2.51 6.54
C ASN A 252 13.64 -2.87 5.08
N ASN A 253 13.15 -4.09 4.88
CA ASN A 253 12.71 -4.63 3.58
C ASN A 253 13.80 -4.60 2.50
N LYS A 254 15.05 -4.91 2.84
CA LYS A 254 16.21 -4.76 1.94
C LYS A 254 16.03 -5.42 0.57
N VAL A 255 15.50 -6.65 0.54
CA VAL A 255 15.29 -7.42 -0.70
C VAL A 255 14.24 -6.76 -1.58
N LEU A 256 13.10 -6.37 -0.99
CA LEU A 256 12.03 -5.67 -1.68
C LEU A 256 12.51 -4.32 -2.23
N ARG A 257 13.26 -3.56 -1.44
CA ARG A 257 13.87 -2.28 -1.88
C ARG A 257 14.80 -2.45 -3.06
N ALA A 258 15.69 -3.43 -3.01
CA ALA A 258 16.60 -3.72 -4.11
C ALA A 258 15.84 -4.06 -5.39
N ARG A 259 14.72 -4.79 -5.29
CA ARG A 259 13.86 -5.08 -6.44
C ARG A 259 13.17 -3.85 -7.00
N LEU A 260 12.80 -2.88 -6.16
CA LEU A 260 12.11 -1.66 -6.60
C LEU A 260 13.04 -0.58 -7.16
N HIS A 261 14.30 -0.52 -6.70
CA HIS A 261 15.26 0.57 -7.02
C HIS A 261 15.31 0.93 -8.51
N ASP A 262 15.56 -0.06 -9.37
CA ASP A 262 15.66 0.13 -10.83
C ASP A 262 14.46 -0.43 -11.60
N HIS A 263 13.37 -0.76 -10.90
CA HIS A 263 12.21 -1.34 -11.54
C HIS A 263 11.44 -0.31 -12.35
N VAL A 264 11.09 -0.70 -13.56
CA VAL A 264 10.31 0.11 -14.49
C VAL A 264 8.84 -0.24 -14.33
N PRO A 265 7.92 0.72 -14.18
CA PRO A 265 6.49 0.41 -14.11
C PRO A 265 5.98 -0.33 -15.38
N PRO A 266 4.88 -1.10 -15.28
CA PRO A 266 3.96 -1.16 -14.14
C PRO A 266 4.48 -2.05 -13.00
N CYS A 267 4.39 -1.53 -11.78
CA CYS A 267 4.72 -2.24 -10.56
C CYS A 267 3.92 -1.61 -9.42
N LEU A 268 3.37 -2.45 -8.54
CA LEU A 268 2.64 -1.99 -7.37
C LEU A 268 3.47 -2.27 -6.12
N PRO A 269 4.17 -1.27 -5.57
CA PRO A 269 5.02 -1.49 -4.41
C PRO A 269 4.19 -1.61 -3.13
N PHE A 270 4.79 -2.21 -2.09
CA PHE A 270 4.19 -2.22 -0.76
C PHE A 270 4.24 -0.81 -0.14
N GLN A 271 3.07 -0.20 0.05
CA GLN A 271 2.97 1.18 0.49
C GLN A 271 3.55 1.41 1.90
N GLY A 272 3.42 0.43 2.80
CA GLY A 272 3.88 0.57 4.19
C GLY A 272 5.38 0.89 4.32
N MET A 273 6.19 0.48 3.33
CA MET A 273 7.61 0.81 3.26
C MET A 273 7.84 2.33 3.10
N PHE A 274 7.13 2.97 2.16
CA PHE A 274 7.23 4.42 1.94
C PHE A 274 6.68 5.20 3.12
N LEU A 275 5.55 4.76 3.71
CA LEU A 275 4.99 5.40 4.90
C LEU A 275 5.97 5.34 6.08
N THR A 276 6.67 4.22 6.27
CA THR A 276 7.70 4.09 7.31
C THR A 276 8.85 5.08 7.09
N ASP A 277 9.32 5.23 5.85
CA ASP A 277 10.38 6.18 5.52
C ASP A 277 9.94 7.64 5.72
N LEU A 278 8.71 7.98 5.33
CA LEU A 278 8.14 9.31 5.55
C LEU A 278 7.99 9.62 7.04
N THR A 279 7.52 8.66 7.84
CA THR A 279 7.43 8.78 9.31
C THR A 279 8.81 9.03 9.91
N PHE A 280 9.84 8.28 9.48
CA PHE A 280 11.19 8.45 9.99
C PHE A 280 11.76 9.85 9.66
N VAL A 281 11.52 10.35 8.44
CA VAL A 281 11.92 11.71 8.06
C VAL A 281 11.17 12.75 8.87
N ASP A 282 9.87 12.59 9.07
CA ASP A 282 9.02 13.58 9.74
C ASP A 282 9.34 13.70 11.24
N ILE A 283 9.51 12.56 11.92
CA ILE A 283 9.84 12.51 13.35
C ILE A 283 11.32 12.85 13.60
N GLY A 284 12.22 12.35 12.75
CA GLY A 284 13.66 12.49 12.95
C GLY A 284 14.23 13.86 12.59
N ASN A 285 13.47 14.73 11.92
CA ASN A 285 13.94 16.04 11.47
C ASN A 285 12.93 17.13 11.87
N PRO A 286 13.36 18.18 12.60
CA PRO A 286 12.48 19.30 12.92
C PRO A 286 12.17 20.12 11.65
N ALA A 287 11.00 20.77 11.63
CA ALA A 287 10.56 21.60 10.51
C ALA A 287 11.40 22.89 10.36
N THR A 288 11.98 23.37 11.45
CA THR A 288 12.91 24.50 11.49
C THR A 288 14.21 24.11 12.16
N LYS A 289 15.29 24.84 11.87
CA LYS A 289 16.58 24.71 12.54
C LYS A 289 17.10 26.08 12.94
N GLN A 290 17.85 26.15 14.03
CA GLN A 290 18.56 27.36 14.42
C GLN A 290 19.89 27.42 13.65
N LEU A 291 20.19 28.58 13.09
CA LEU A 291 21.50 28.90 12.53
C LEU A 291 22.09 30.10 13.28
N PRO A 292 23.42 30.22 13.38
CA PRO A 292 24.03 31.41 13.92
C PRO A 292 23.61 32.63 13.09
N GLY A 293 23.09 33.66 13.76
CA GLY A 293 22.80 34.95 13.14
C GLY A 293 24.05 35.58 12.54
N ALA A 294 23.87 36.46 11.57
CA ALA A 294 24.99 37.14 10.88
C ALA A 294 25.88 37.96 11.83
N ASP A 295 25.35 38.31 13.01
CA ASP A 295 26.02 39.02 14.10
C ASP A 295 26.65 38.10 15.17
N GLY A 296 26.41 36.78 15.09
CA GLY A 296 26.95 35.78 16.02
C GLY A 296 26.36 35.81 17.44
N THR A 297 25.38 36.68 17.69
CA THR A 297 24.77 36.91 19.02
C THR A 297 23.30 36.48 19.10
N SER A 298 22.63 36.28 17.96
CA SER A 298 21.23 35.85 17.89
C SER A 298 21.09 34.55 17.09
N ASP A 299 20.26 33.63 17.56
CA ASP A 299 19.90 32.43 16.79
C ASP A 299 18.82 32.80 15.76
N LEU A 300 19.07 32.52 14.48
CA LEU A 300 18.09 32.69 13.41
C LEU A 300 17.36 31.37 13.17
N THR A 301 16.05 31.37 13.42
CA THR A 301 15.19 30.23 13.07
C THR A 301 14.93 30.21 11.57
N VAL A 302 15.40 29.17 10.89
CA VAL A 302 15.20 28.97 9.44
C VAL A 302 14.40 27.71 9.15
N VAL A 303 13.74 27.65 7.99
CA VAL A 303 13.08 26.44 7.51
C VAL A 303 14.13 25.35 7.23
N ASN A 304 13.87 24.14 7.71
CA ASN A 304 14.71 22.99 7.43
C ASN A 304 14.40 22.41 6.05
N PHE A 305 14.94 23.01 5.00
CA PHE A 305 14.70 22.57 3.63
C PHE A 305 15.18 21.14 3.34
N ASP A 306 16.15 20.63 4.10
CA ASP A 306 16.66 19.25 3.98
C ASP A 306 15.56 18.22 4.31
N LYS A 307 14.75 18.50 5.36
CA LYS A 307 13.58 17.68 5.71
C LYS A 307 12.62 17.58 4.53
N HIS A 308 12.20 18.74 4.00
CA HIS A 308 11.23 18.81 2.92
C HIS A 308 11.75 18.18 1.62
N THR A 309 13.04 18.34 1.32
CA THR A 309 13.69 17.70 0.16
C THR A 309 13.65 16.17 0.27
N ARG A 310 13.92 15.61 1.45
CA ARG A 310 13.83 14.16 1.69
C ARG A 310 12.39 13.65 1.55
N THR A 311 11.42 14.35 2.14
CA THR A 311 9.99 14.03 2.00
C THR A 311 9.56 14.02 0.52
N ALA A 312 9.89 15.09 -0.22
CA ALA A 312 9.54 15.21 -1.64
C ALA A 312 10.18 14.11 -2.49
N LYS A 313 11.42 13.70 -2.17
CA LYS A 313 12.09 12.58 -2.86
C LYS A 313 11.35 11.27 -2.66
N ILE A 314 10.94 10.94 -1.43
CA ILE A 314 10.22 9.69 -1.13
C ILE A 314 8.86 9.68 -1.85
N ILE A 315 8.13 10.80 -1.81
CA ILE A 315 6.86 10.93 -2.53
C ILE A 315 7.08 10.77 -4.04
N GLY A 316 8.10 11.44 -4.61
CA GLY A 316 8.42 11.33 -6.03
C GLY A 316 8.73 9.89 -6.47
N GLU A 317 9.49 9.13 -5.67
CA GLU A 317 9.73 7.70 -5.94
C GLU A 317 8.45 6.87 -5.91
N LEU A 318 7.53 7.13 -4.97
CA LEU A 318 6.22 6.47 -4.92
C LEU A 318 5.39 6.81 -6.17
N GLN A 319 5.32 8.10 -6.53
CA GLN A 319 4.53 8.57 -7.66
C GLN A 319 5.02 8.03 -9.01
N ARG A 320 6.33 7.73 -9.12
CA ARG A 320 6.91 7.06 -10.31
C ARG A 320 6.20 5.74 -10.62
N PHE A 321 5.66 5.04 -9.62
CA PHE A 321 4.95 3.77 -9.80
C PHE A 321 3.44 3.92 -10.07
N GLN A 322 2.89 5.14 -10.08
CA GLN A 322 1.47 5.41 -10.35
C GLN A 322 1.14 5.32 -11.86
N ILE A 323 1.50 4.20 -12.47
CA ILE A 323 1.20 3.88 -13.87
C ILE A 323 0.24 2.67 -13.89
N PRO A 324 -1.00 2.84 -14.37
CA PRO A 324 -1.97 1.76 -14.43
C PRO A 324 -1.47 0.53 -15.20
N TYR A 325 -1.84 -0.65 -14.72
CA TYR A 325 -1.57 -1.90 -15.44
C TYR A 325 -2.43 -1.99 -16.71
N ARG A 326 -1.85 -2.51 -17.79
CA ARG A 326 -2.58 -2.88 -19.01
C ARG A 326 -3.19 -4.28 -18.87
N LEU A 327 -4.19 -4.41 -18.00
CA LEU A 327 -4.92 -5.66 -17.76
C LEU A 327 -6.41 -5.48 -18.02
N THR A 328 -7.07 -6.54 -18.47
CA THR A 328 -8.52 -6.53 -18.72
C THR A 328 -9.28 -6.72 -17.41
N GLU A 329 -10.14 -5.77 -17.07
CA GLU A 329 -11.05 -5.89 -15.94
C GLU A 329 -12.17 -6.90 -16.24
N LEU A 330 -12.49 -7.75 -15.26
CA LEU A 330 -13.60 -8.70 -15.31
C LEU A 330 -14.66 -8.31 -14.27
N PRO A 331 -15.72 -7.58 -14.66
CA PRO A 331 -16.67 -6.98 -13.71
C PRO A 331 -17.29 -7.99 -12.74
N ASP A 332 -17.70 -9.17 -13.23
CA ASP A 332 -18.34 -10.17 -12.37
C ASP A 332 -17.36 -10.78 -11.34
N LEU A 333 -16.08 -10.95 -11.71
CA LEU A 333 -15.06 -11.45 -10.79
C LEU A 333 -14.65 -10.36 -9.78
N GLN A 334 -14.56 -9.10 -10.24
CA GLN A 334 -14.34 -7.93 -9.39
C GLN A 334 -15.44 -7.77 -8.33
N GLU A 335 -16.69 -7.94 -8.75
CA GLU A 335 -17.86 -7.93 -7.87
C GLU A 335 -17.83 -9.09 -6.88
N TRP A 336 -17.47 -10.30 -7.33
CA TRP A 336 -17.30 -11.44 -6.44
C TRP A 336 -16.19 -11.23 -5.39
N ILE A 337 -15.01 -10.74 -5.79
CA ILE A 337 -13.92 -10.40 -4.85
C ILE A 337 -14.42 -9.38 -3.82
N GLN A 338 -15.10 -8.33 -4.27
CA GLN A 338 -15.64 -7.31 -3.38
C GLN A 338 -16.69 -7.87 -2.42
N GLY A 339 -17.59 -8.74 -2.90
CA GLY A 339 -18.58 -9.42 -2.08
C GLY A 339 -17.95 -10.31 -1.02
N GLN A 340 -16.86 -11.02 -1.35
CA GLN A 340 -16.11 -11.80 -0.37
C GLN A 340 -15.46 -10.93 0.71
N ILE A 341 -14.86 -9.79 0.33
CA ILE A 341 -14.28 -8.83 1.27
C ILE A 341 -15.36 -8.28 2.22
N THR A 342 -16.50 -7.85 1.68
CA THR A 342 -17.61 -7.32 2.48
C THR A 342 -18.15 -8.38 3.45
N ARG A 343 -18.36 -9.63 2.98
CA ARG A 343 -18.77 -10.74 3.85
C ARG A 343 -17.81 -10.94 5.02
N VAL A 344 -16.51 -10.89 4.77
CA VAL A 344 -15.50 -11.08 5.83
C VAL A 344 -15.53 -9.92 6.83
N ARG A 345 -15.71 -8.67 6.37
CA ARG A 345 -15.87 -7.51 7.24
C ARG A 345 -17.13 -7.61 8.12
N GLU A 346 -18.25 -8.07 7.56
CA GLU A 346 -19.51 -8.22 8.29
C GLU A 346 -19.46 -9.32 9.35
N LEU A 347 -18.72 -10.40 9.10
CA LEU A 347 -18.50 -11.45 10.10
C LEU A 347 -17.73 -10.96 11.34
N ASP A 348 -17.04 -9.82 11.24
CA ASP A 348 -16.23 -9.28 12.32
C ASP A 348 -17.06 -8.58 13.40
N ASN A 349 -18.23 -7.99 13.07
CA ASN A 349 -19.15 -7.31 14.01
C ASN A 349 -18.46 -6.45 15.10
N GLY A 350 -17.31 -5.82 14.79
CA GLY A 350 -16.55 -4.99 15.73
C GLY A 350 -15.75 -5.74 16.81
N ASN A 351 -15.65 -7.07 16.73
CA ASN A 351 -14.76 -7.86 17.58
C ASN A 351 -13.32 -7.86 17.03
N ASN A 352 -12.36 -8.33 17.83
CA ASN A 352 -10.99 -8.50 17.34
C ASN A 352 -10.92 -9.73 16.42
N VAL A 353 -11.00 -9.52 15.10
CA VAL A 353 -10.96 -10.56 14.06
C VAL A 353 -9.84 -11.58 14.27
N GLN A 354 -8.67 -11.11 14.71
CA GLN A 354 -7.49 -11.96 14.93
C GLN A 354 -7.71 -12.96 16.05
N VAL A 355 -8.41 -12.55 17.12
CA VAL A 355 -8.79 -13.44 18.23
C VAL A 355 -9.79 -14.48 17.76
N SER A 356 -10.79 -14.08 16.96
CA SER A 356 -11.78 -14.99 16.38
C SER A 356 -11.11 -16.05 15.50
N TYR A 357 -10.25 -15.63 14.58
CA TYR A 357 -9.49 -16.54 13.72
C TYR A 357 -8.57 -17.46 14.51
N TYR A 358 -7.88 -16.96 15.53
CA TYR A 358 -7.01 -17.77 16.37
C TYR A 358 -7.80 -18.83 17.15
N ARG A 359 -8.98 -18.47 17.70
CA ARG A 359 -9.89 -19.43 18.34
C ARG A 359 -10.38 -20.49 17.36
N LYS A 360 -10.80 -20.10 16.15
CA LYS A 360 -11.22 -21.03 15.10
C LYS A 360 -10.10 -21.99 14.72
N SER A 361 -8.87 -21.48 14.58
CA SER A 361 -7.69 -22.31 14.35
C SER A 361 -7.45 -23.34 15.46
N LEU A 362 -7.62 -22.95 16.74
CA LEU A 362 -7.52 -23.89 17.87
C LEU A 362 -8.59 -24.99 17.84
N LEU A 363 -9.81 -24.67 17.42
CA LEU A 363 -10.88 -25.66 17.27
C LEU A 363 -10.58 -26.64 16.14
N LEU A 364 -10.05 -26.15 15.01
CA LEU A 364 -9.72 -26.97 13.84
C LEU A 364 -8.53 -27.90 14.10
N GLU A 365 -7.51 -27.40 14.82
CA GLU A 365 -6.33 -28.18 15.21
C GLU A 365 -5.95 -27.82 16.67
N PRO A 366 -6.49 -28.56 17.66
CA PRO A 366 -6.16 -28.37 19.07
C PRO A 366 -4.65 -28.51 19.31
N ARG A 367 -4.15 -27.80 20.33
CA ARG A 367 -2.77 -28.02 20.79
C ARG A 367 -2.65 -29.49 21.22
N GLU A 368 -1.58 -30.15 20.80
CA GLU A 368 -1.24 -31.45 21.37
C GLU A 368 -1.08 -31.26 22.87
N THR A 369 -2.01 -31.81 23.65
CA THR A 369 -1.81 -32.01 25.06
C THR A 369 -0.56 -32.88 25.15
N GLN A 370 0.52 -32.35 25.72
CA GLN A 370 1.57 -33.21 26.25
C GLN A 370 0.82 -34.21 27.12
N ALA A 371 0.74 -35.47 26.68
CA ALA A 371 0.29 -36.55 27.53
C ALA A 371 1.06 -36.37 28.84
N LEU A 372 0.34 -36.10 29.93
CA LEU A 372 0.92 -36.05 31.26
C LEU A 372 1.74 -37.32 31.39
N ARG A 373 3.07 -37.20 31.29
CA ARG A 373 3.94 -38.29 31.69
C ARG A 373 3.62 -38.48 33.15
N THR A 374 2.97 -39.60 33.48
CA THR A 374 2.85 -40.05 34.84
C THR A 374 4.26 -39.98 35.46
N PRO A 375 4.44 -39.30 36.60
CA PRO A 375 5.76 -39.19 37.19
C PRO A 375 6.14 -40.58 37.71
N ILE A 376 6.99 -41.28 36.96
CA ILE A 376 7.81 -42.33 37.53
C ILE A 376 8.98 -41.61 38.20
N GLU A 377 9.02 -41.71 39.52
CA GLU A 377 10.06 -41.15 40.39
C GLU A 377 11.44 -41.76 40.08
N GLY A 378 12.47 -40.91 40.08
CA GLY A 378 13.88 -41.29 40.25
C GLY A 378 14.86 -40.55 39.32
N PRO A 379 16.11 -40.32 39.76
CA PRO A 379 16.47 -39.32 40.75
C PRO A 379 17.32 -38.17 40.16
N ALA A 380 17.46 -37.10 40.95
CA ALA A 380 18.11 -35.84 40.61
C ALA A 380 19.61 -35.97 40.28
N GLY A 381 20.06 -35.20 39.29
CA GLY A 381 21.47 -34.93 38.97
C GLY A 381 21.62 -33.52 38.38
N PRO A 382 22.63 -32.72 38.80
CA PRO A 382 22.63 -31.27 38.62
C PRO A 382 23.36 -30.82 37.34
N ASN A 383 23.11 -29.57 36.96
CA ASN A 383 23.79 -28.76 35.95
C ASN A 383 23.42 -28.98 34.48
N GLY A 384 22.49 -28.14 34.02
CA GLY A 384 22.32 -27.80 32.61
C GLY A 384 21.58 -26.46 32.51
N GLN A 385 22.33 -25.36 32.48
CA GLN A 385 21.79 -24.02 32.21
C GLN A 385 21.04 -24.04 30.87
N LYS A 386 19.71 -23.95 30.93
CA LYS A 386 18.89 -23.65 29.75
C LYS A 386 19.00 -22.15 29.47
N ALA A 387 19.57 -21.82 28.32
CA ALA A 387 19.53 -20.48 27.78
C ALA A 387 18.07 -20.08 27.50
N ASP A 388 17.59 -19.05 28.20
CA ASP A 388 16.28 -18.46 28.01
C ASP A 388 16.33 -17.49 26.82
N LEU A 389 15.97 -17.98 25.63
CA LEU A 389 16.09 -17.25 24.36
C LEU A 389 14.95 -16.21 24.13
N PHE A 390 14.08 -15.97 25.13
CA PHE A 390 12.94 -15.06 24.99
C PHE A 390 12.71 -14.11 26.19
N GLY A 391 13.75 -13.86 26.99
CA GLY A 391 13.71 -12.92 28.12
C GLY A 391 13.40 -11.46 27.79
N TRP A 392 13.38 -11.08 26.50
CA TRP A 392 13.01 -9.73 26.04
C TRP A 392 11.50 -9.52 25.84
N MET A 393 10.68 -10.55 26.07
CA MET A 393 9.24 -10.50 25.79
C MET A 393 8.34 -10.47 27.04
N ARG A 394 8.91 -10.27 28.25
CA ARG A 394 8.12 -10.05 29.48
C ARG A 394 8.72 -8.98 30.39
N GLY A 395 7.91 -7.94 30.61
CA GLY A 395 8.18 -6.79 31.48
C GLY A 395 7.97 -5.55 30.62
N GLY A 396 7.03 -4.67 30.85
CA GLY A 396 6.10 -4.40 31.95
C GLY A 396 5.47 -3.07 31.55
N GLY A 397 4.18 -2.89 31.78
CA GLY A 397 3.38 -1.86 31.13
C GLY A 397 3.93 -0.44 31.23
N ASP A 398 3.88 0.26 30.11
CA ASP A 398 3.51 1.66 30.15
C ASP A 398 2.53 1.96 29.01
N LYS A 399 1.46 2.65 29.37
CA LYS A 399 0.40 3.05 28.44
C LYS A 399 0.93 4.23 27.63
N SER A 400 1.19 4.04 26.35
CA SER A 400 1.00 5.02 25.27
C SER A 400 1.67 4.53 24.00
N ALA A 401 0.87 4.08 23.04
CA ALA A 401 1.09 4.20 21.60
C ALA A 401 0.17 3.18 20.91
N ALA A 402 -1.05 3.62 20.60
CA ALA A 402 -1.80 3.00 19.53
C ALA A 402 -1.05 3.30 18.23
N VAL A 403 -0.42 2.26 17.66
CA VAL A 403 0.15 2.29 16.32
C VAL A 403 -0.96 1.88 15.36
N ILE A 404 -1.31 2.80 14.46
CA ILE A 404 -1.89 2.50 13.14
C ILE A 404 -0.78 2.78 12.13
#